data_AF-A0A7X7DRY2-F1
#
_entry.id   AF-A0A7X7DRY2-F1
#
_cell.length_a   1.000
_cell.length_b   1.000
_cell.length_c   1.000
_cell.angle_alpha   90.00
_cell.angle_beta   90.00
_cell.angle_gamma   90.00
#
_symmetry.space_group_name_H-M   'P 1'
#
loop_
_entity.id
_entity.type
_entity.pdbx_description
1 polymer ?
#
loop_
_entity_poly.entity_id
_entity_poly.type
_entity_poly.pdbx_seq_one_letter_code
_entity_poly.pdbx_strand_id
1 'polypeptide(L)'
;RPGWNQRWRGPLREALDTLRDAAAPLFEKEAGMLFPDPWGARNRYIEVFFDHTRSEATSFLQREAGRALSREEQVRALRLMELQRNLMLMYTSCGWFFDEISGIETLQVMAYAARALELCWRLFPREDFESSFKNLLSKAPSNIVEFVNGKRVYDIFVTQMRSDLLRAGAHYAVSALFSGDEGDVRANLGDVFYAYRVLSCSLERKDEGARRYALGYLRIRSEITRDEKELFVAALYRGGRNVLCGVAEKPEPEDGNGIREKIEEALRSEDEEGLVSFFGHNTYSLRHLFKDEQRRILNLIIAEDVEAVVSMLRKTISDSSELLSFLSALAMPIPEAFRSAAEVTLNDELKRAFEADALDLDFVSQRIDEGERWGAGVDVLFLRHAAMRRLERLFLLLEREPFEENTLRSIIELLSFLKKRGWEINLWDEQNTFAGIIASNEDLSSCGLLYETLGKMLLVRHSRVESDFADRVTPRSRQKGVV
;
A
#
# COMPACT_ATOMS: atom_id res chain seq x y z
N ARG A 1 10.30 22.44 23.13
CA ARG A 1 10.33 23.82 22.56
C ARG A 1 10.18 24.84 23.70
N PRO A 2 10.74 26.07 23.62
CA PRO A 2 10.50 27.08 24.66
C PRO A 2 8.99 27.31 24.86
N GLY A 3 8.51 27.25 26.10
CA GLY A 3 7.09 27.43 26.46
C GLY A 3 6.21 26.17 26.38
N TRP A 4 6.73 25.04 25.88
CA TRP A 4 5.98 23.77 25.86
C TRP A 4 6.17 23.02 27.16
N ASN A 5 5.16 22.26 27.57
CA ASN A 5 5.13 21.50 28.82
C ASN A 5 4.57 20.09 28.61
N GLN A 6 4.89 19.20 29.55
CA GLN A 6 4.54 17.78 29.50
C GLN A 6 3.42 17.42 30.50
N ARG A 7 2.59 18.41 30.90
CA ARG A 7 1.53 18.22 31.91
C ARG A 7 0.45 17.23 31.48
N TRP A 8 0.33 16.96 30.19
CA TRP A 8 -0.60 15.98 29.63
C TRP A 8 -0.30 14.53 30.05
N ARG A 9 0.94 14.21 30.42
CA ARG A 9 1.33 12.83 30.77
C ARG A 9 0.56 12.30 31.97
N GLY A 10 0.41 13.09 33.03
CA GLY A 10 -0.32 12.67 34.23
C GLY A 10 -1.76 12.26 33.93
N PRO A 11 -2.58 13.14 33.35
CA PRO A 11 -3.96 12.83 32.99
C PRO A 11 -4.11 11.71 31.95
N LEU A 12 -3.20 11.62 30.96
CA LEU A 12 -3.19 10.48 30.04
C LEU A 12 -2.94 9.17 30.80
N ARG A 13 -1.95 9.15 31.70
CA ARG A 13 -1.62 7.97 32.51
C ARG A 13 -2.79 7.54 33.38
N GLU A 14 -3.44 8.49 34.05
CA GLU A 14 -4.64 8.26 34.84
C GLU A 14 -5.77 7.65 34.00
N ALA A 15 -5.99 8.15 32.78
CA ALA A 15 -6.99 7.60 31.86
C ALA A 15 -6.70 6.13 31.48
N LEU A 16 -5.44 5.80 31.19
CA LEU A 16 -5.01 4.45 30.83
C LEU A 16 -5.07 3.49 32.04
N ASP A 17 -4.63 3.93 33.22
CA ASP A 17 -4.67 3.14 34.45
C ASP A 17 -6.13 2.84 34.83
N THR A 18 -7.01 3.84 34.75
CA THR A 18 -8.45 3.68 35.04
C THR A 18 -9.10 2.67 34.10
N LEU A 19 -8.81 2.74 32.79
CA LEU A 19 -9.33 1.78 31.81
C LEU A 19 -8.85 0.35 32.11
N ARG A 20 -7.56 0.18 32.40
CA ARG A 20 -6.98 -1.13 32.75
C ARG A 20 -7.64 -1.71 34.00
N ASP A 21 -7.72 -0.92 35.07
CA ASP A 21 -8.17 -1.40 36.38
C ASP A 21 -9.66 -1.70 36.38
N ALA A 22 -10.46 -0.94 35.62
CA ALA A 22 -11.89 -1.23 35.43
C ALA A 22 -12.12 -2.50 34.57
N ALA A 23 -11.28 -2.75 33.55
CA ALA A 23 -11.42 -3.91 32.67
C ALA A 23 -10.94 -5.22 33.30
N ALA A 24 -9.94 -5.16 34.20
CA ALA A 24 -9.32 -6.35 34.82
C ALA A 24 -10.30 -7.32 35.51
N PRO A 25 -11.19 -6.90 36.42
CA PRO A 25 -12.10 -7.82 37.10
C PRO A 25 -13.14 -8.44 36.15
N LEU A 26 -13.58 -7.69 35.13
CA LEU A 26 -14.51 -8.20 34.12
C LEU A 26 -13.83 -9.22 33.20
N PHE A 27 -12.58 -8.96 32.82
CA PHE A 27 -11.76 -9.92 32.11
C PHE A 27 -11.61 -11.21 32.90
N GLU A 28 -11.21 -11.14 34.17
CA GLU A 28 -11.02 -12.33 35.01
C GLU A 28 -12.30 -13.16 35.13
N LYS A 29 -13.44 -12.49 35.33
CA LYS A 29 -14.76 -13.15 35.40
C LYS A 29 -15.12 -13.85 34.09
N GLU A 30 -15.08 -13.16 32.96
CA GLU A 30 -15.55 -13.71 31.68
C GLU A 30 -14.55 -14.72 31.09
N ALA A 31 -13.25 -14.47 31.22
CA ALA A 31 -12.22 -15.39 30.78
C ALA A 31 -12.16 -16.64 31.67
N GLY A 32 -12.49 -16.53 32.96
CA GLY A 32 -12.60 -17.67 33.88
C GLY A 32 -13.69 -18.68 33.52
N MET A 33 -14.67 -18.28 32.68
CA MET A 33 -15.67 -19.22 32.12
C MET A 33 -15.12 -20.04 30.95
N LEU A 34 -14.00 -19.60 30.35
CA LEU A 34 -13.40 -20.19 29.15
C LEU A 34 -12.09 -20.92 29.46
N PHE A 35 -11.29 -20.37 30.38
CA PHE A 35 -9.96 -20.85 30.72
C PHE A 35 -9.85 -21.14 32.22
N PRO A 36 -9.24 -22.27 32.62
CA PRO A 36 -8.94 -22.54 34.03
C PRO A 36 -7.95 -21.53 34.64
N ASP A 37 -7.03 -20.99 33.84
CA ASP A 37 -6.05 -19.97 34.23
C ASP A 37 -6.07 -18.79 33.23
N PRO A 38 -6.99 -17.82 33.40
CA PRO A 38 -7.14 -16.69 32.48
C PRO A 38 -5.89 -15.83 32.33
N TRP A 39 -5.19 -15.58 33.44
CA TRP A 39 -4.02 -14.69 33.46
C TRP A 39 -2.78 -15.36 32.88
N GLY A 40 -2.59 -16.67 33.12
CA GLY A 40 -1.55 -17.45 32.44
C GLY A 40 -1.81 -17.61 30.96
N ALA A 41 -3.07 -17.86 30.55
CA ALA A 41 -3.45 -17.89 29.14
C ALA A 41 -3.11 -16.55 28.46
N ARG A 42 -3.43 -15.41 29.11
CA ARG A 42 -3.03 -14.07 28.63
C ARG A 42 -1.53 -13.94 28.41
N ASN A 43 -0.70 -14.43 29.34
CA ASN A 43 0.76 -14.35 29.22
C ASN A 43 1.28 -15.21 28.06
N ARG A 44 0.69 -16.38 27.83
CA ARG A 44 1.05 -17.30 26.74
C ARG A 44 0.50 -16.89 25.37
N TYR A 45 -0.47 -15.96 25.33
CA TYR A 45 -1.08 -15.47 24.08
C TYR A 45 -0.08 -14.83 23.09
N ILE A 46 1.14 -14.52 23.56
CA ILE A 46 2.25 -14.12 22.68
C ILE A 46 2.54 -15.14 21.56
N GLU A 47 2.26 -16.43 21.79
CA GLU A 47 2.39 -17.49 20.77
C GLU A 47 1.53 -17.19 19.53
N VAL A 48 0.30 -16.73 19.73
CA VAL A 48 -0.65 -16.40 18.65
C VAL A 48 -0.31 -15.06 17.96
N PHE A 49 0.45 -14.21 18.64
CA PHE A 49 0.80 -12.89 18.12
C PHE A 49 1.83 -12.95 16.99
N PHE A 50 2.80 -13.87 17.07
CA PHE A 50 3.92 -13.91 16.12
C PHE A 50 3.59 -14.59 14.78
N ASP A 51 2.60 -15.48 14.77
CA ASP A 51 2.09 -16.07 13.54
C ASP A 51 0.56 -15.98 13.50
N HIS A 52 0.03 -15.08 12.67
CA HIS A 52 -1.42 -14.87 12.51
C HIS A 52 -2.13 -16.00 11.73
N THR A 53 -1.51 -17.18 11.63
CA THR A 53 -2.11 -18.31 10.93
C THR A 53 -3.29 -18.91 11.72
N ARG A 54 -4.31 -19.34 10.99
CA ARG A 54 -5.54 -19.99 11.52
C ARG A 54 -5.26 -21.18 12.45
N SER A 55 -4.14 -21.87 12.26
CA SER A 55 -3.80 -23.10 12.97
C SER A 55 -3.46 -22.81 14.44
N GLU A 56 -2.60 -21.83 14.69
CA GLU A 56 -2.04 -21.60 16.03
C GLU A 56 -3.06 -21.02 17.02
N ALA A 57 -3.91 -20.09 16.58
CA ALA A 57 -4.98 -19.58 17.44
C ALA A 57 -5.97 -20.67 17.87
N THR A 58 -6.26 -21.66 17.00
CA THR A 58 -7.19 -22.74 17.36
C THR A 58 -6.57 -23.71 18.36
N SER A 59 -5.33 -24.12 18.11
CA SER A 59 -4.60 -25.04 18.98
C SER A 59 -4.32 -24.41 20.34
N PHE A 60 -3.95 -23.12 20.37
CA PHE A 60 -3.83 -22.32 21.59
C PHE A 60 -5.12 -22.36 22.41
N LEU A 61 -6.25 -21.97 21.82
CA LEU A 61 -7.52 -21.91 22.54
C LEU A 61 -7.95 -23.27 23.11
N GLN A 62 -7.79 -24.35 22.33
CA GLN A 62 -8.13 -25.69 22.80
C GLN A 62 -7.25 -26.14 23.97
N ARG A 63 -5.94 -25.86 23.88
CA ARG A 63 -4.97 -26.20 24.93
C ARG A 63 -5.24 -25.41 26.22
N GLU A 64 -5.42 -24.11 26.11
CA GLU A 64 -5.65 -23.25 27.28
C GLU A 64 -7.04 -23.48 27.91
N ALA A 65 -8.07 -23.80 27.12
CA ALA A 65 -9.41 -24.09 27.64
C ALA A 65 -9.53 -25.50 28.22
N GLY A 66 -8.69 -26.45 27.80
CA GLY A 66 -8.79 -27.86 28.18
C GLY A 66 -10.02 -28.58 27.61
N ARG A 67 -10.76 -27.94 26.69
CA ARG A 67 -11.95 -28.46 26.03
C ARG A 67 -12.13 -27.84 24.64
N ALA A 68 -13.01 -28.44 23.84
CA ALA A 68 -13.46 -27.79 22.60
C ALA A 68 -14.31 -26.56 22.93
N LEU A 69 -13.98 -25.43 22.32
CA LEU A 69 -14.76 -24.20 22.37
C LEU A 69 -15.66 -24.08 21.14
N SER A 70 -16.90 -23.64 21.35
CA SER A 70 -17.80 -23.26 20.26
C SER A 70 -17.22 -22.09 19.46
N ARG A 71 -17.76 -21.83 18.26
CA ARG A 71 -17.30 -20.70 17.44
C ARG A 71 -17.45 -19.36 18.18
N GLU A 72 -18.56 -19.16 18.87
CA GLU A 72 -18.83 -17.94 19.64
C GLU A 72 -17.88 -17.81 20.83
N GLU A 73 -17.61 -18.91 21.53
CA GLU A 73 -16.64 -18.96 22.62
C GLU A 73 -15.23 -18.64 22.13
N GLN A 74 -14.82 -19.14 20.96
CA GLN A 74 -13.52 -18.83 20.35
C GLN A 74 -13.40 -17.33 20.02
N VAL A 75 -14.42 -16.74 19.39
CA VAL A 75 -14.42 -15.30 19.09
C VAL A 75 -14.36 -14.47 20.38
N ARG A 76 -15.13 -14.87 21.40
CA ARG A 76 -15.12 -14.21 22.71
C ARG A 76 -13.77 -14.33 23.40
N ALA A 77 -13.17 -15.51 23.40
CA ALA A 77 -11.85 -15.77 23.95
C ALA A 77 -10.77 -14.90 23.30
N LEU A 78 -10.74 -14.84 21.96
CA LEU A 78 -9.77 -14.01 21.23
C LEU A 78 -9.99 -12.52 21.50
N ARG A 79 -11.24 -12.05 21.59
CA ARG A 79 -11.54 -10.66 21.97
C ARG A 79 -11.02 -10.33 23.38
N LEU A 80 -11.16 -11.25 24.34
CA LEU A 80 -10.63 -11.09 25.71
C LEU A 80 -9.10 -11.04 25.73
N MET A 81 -8.42 -11.89 24.95
CA MET A 81 -6.96 -11.86 24.81
C MET A 81 -6.48 -10.57 24.14
N GLU A 82 -7.14 -10.13 23.06
CA GLU A 82 -6.83 -8.88 22.38
C GLU A 82 -7.11 -7.64 23.24
N LEU A 83 -8.11 -7.70 24.13
CA LEU A 83 -8.36 -6.63 25.10
C LEU A 83 -7.14 -6.46 25.99
N GLN A 84 -6.68 -7.55 26.63
CA GLN A 84 -5.49 -7.51 27.50
C GLN A 84 -4.24 -7.09 26.75
N ARG A 85 -4.07 -7.55 25.50
CA ARG A 85 -2.98 -7.13 24.63
C ARG A 85 -2.97 -5.61 24.42
N ASN A 86 -4.10 -5.01 24.05
CA ASN A 86 -4.17 -3.57 23.83
C ASN A 86 -4.00 -2.77 25.13
N LEU A 87 -4.47 -3.31 26.26
CA LEU A 87 -4.20 -2.73 27.59
C LEU A 87 -2.71 -2.75 27.96
N MET A 88 -1.92 -3.69 27.45
CA MET A 88 -0.46 -3.67 27.60
C MET A 88 0.22 -2.73 26.60
N LEU A 89 -0.21 -2.74 25.34
CA LEU A 89 0.38 -1.93 24.26
C LEU A 89 0.23 -0.42 24.48
N MET A 90 -0.80 0.02 25.17
CA MET A 90 -0.98 1.44 25.49
C MET A 90 0.07 2.00 26.48
N TYR A 91 1.00 1.18 26.98
CA TYR A 91 2.13 1.61 27.83
C TYR A 91 3.49 1.62 27.12
N THR A 92 3.53 1.59 25.79
CA THR A 92 4.80 1.70 25.04
C THR A 92 5.53 3.01 25.34
N SER A 93 6.82 2.91 25.67
CA SER A 93 7.61 4.02 26.22
C SER A 93 7.79 5.19 25.25
N CYS A 94 7.83 4.93 23.94
CA CYS A 94 7.96 5.97 22.91
C CYS A 94 6.85 7.02 22.98
N GLY A 95 5.64 6.62 23.38
CA GLY A 95 4.48 7.51 23.50
C GLY A 95 4.59 8.56 24.61
N TRP A 96 5.61 8.49 25.46
CA TRP A 96 5.79 9.35 26.64
C TRP A 96 6.99 10.29 26.56
N PHE A 97 7.77 10.24 25.48
CA PHE A 97 9.04 10.95 25.42
C PHE A 97 8.89 12.43 25.03
N PHE A 98 7.98 12.73 24.11
CA PHE A 98 7.88 14.05 23.48
C PHE A 98 7.09 15.06 24.31
N ASP A 99 7.14 16.32 23.86
CA ASP A 99 6.51 17.45 24.54
C ASP A 99 4.99 17.51 24.33
N GLU A 100 4.44 16.86 23.30
CA GLU A 100 3.06 17.09 22.82
C GLU A 100 2.23 15.81 22.69
N ILE A 101 0.99 15.86 23.19
CA ILE A 101 0.03 14.75 23.19
C ILE A 101 -0.49 14.39 21.79
N SER A 102 -0.47 15.33 20.84
CA SER A 102 -0.81 15.06 19.43
C SER A 102 0.34 14.49 18.60
N GLY A 103 1.47 14.14 19.21
CA GLY A 103 2.58 13.47 18.54
C GLY A 103 2.20 12.07 18.06
N ILE A 104 2.84 11.58 16.99
CA ILE A 104 2.48 10.30 16.36
C ILE A 104 2.60 9.12 17.33
N GLU A 105 3.56 9.16 18.26
CA GLU A 105 3.79 8.12 19.26
C GLU A 105 2.67 8.11 20.31
N THR A 106 2.24 9.28 20.78
CA THR A 106 1.15 9.40 21.75
C THR A 106 -0.21 9.11 21.11
N LEU A 107 -0.40 9.48 19.84
CA LEU A 107 -1.54 9.05 19.04
C LEU A 107 -1.63 7.52 18.94
N GLN A 108 -0.50 6.83 18.76
CA GLN A 108 -0.45 5.36 18.73
C GLN A 108 -0.86 4.75 20.09
N VAL A 109 -0.37 5.30 21.21
CA VAL A 109 -0.81 4.89 22.56
C VAL A 109 -2.31 5.05 22.73
N MET A 110 -2.87 6.19 22.31
CA MET A 110 -4.31 6.42 22.35
C MET A 110 -5.08 5.51 21.39
N ALA A 111 -4.50 5.11 20.26
CA ALA A 111 -5.09 4.14 19.34
C ALA A 111 -5.20 2.74 19.97
N TYR A 112 -4.19 2.29 20.72
CA TYR A 112 -4.31 1.05 21.50
C TYR A 112 -5.40 1.15 22.57
N ALA A 113 -5.48 2.27 23.30
CA ALA A 113 -6.55 2.49 24.26
C ALA A 113 -7.94 2.50 23.58
N ALA A 114 -8.06 3.12 22.40
CA ALA A 114 -9.30 3.11 21.62
C ALA A 114 -9.71 1.70 21.19
N ARG A 115 -8.74 0.85 20.82
CA ARG A 115 -9.00 -0.55 20.50
C ARG A 115 -9.45 -1.34 21.73
N ALA A 116 -8.85 -1.09 22.90
CA ALA A 116 -9.28 -1.68 24.16
C ALA A 116 -10.72 -1.25 24.51
N LEU A 117 -11.06 0.04 24.36
CA LEU A 117 -12.42 0.56 24.56
C LEU A 117 -13.45 -0.11 23.66
N GLU A 118 -13.12 -0.28 22.37
CA GLU A 118 -14.00 -0.98 21.42
C GLU A 118 -14.25 -2.43 21.84
N LEU A 119 -13.20 -3.14 22.28
CA LEU A 119 -13.32 -4.52 22.77
C LEU A 119 -14.13 -4.58 24.06
N CYS A 120 -13.92 -3.64 24.99
CA CYS A 120 -14.74 -3.51 26.19
C CYS A 120 -16.21 -3.29 25.85
N TRP A 121 -16.55 -2.40 24.92
CA TRP A 121 -17.94 -2.17 24.51
C TRP A 121 -18.60 -3.44 23.96
N ARG A 122 -17.87 -4.22 23.14
CA ARG A 122 -18.37 -5.47 22.57
C ARG A 122 -18.51 -6.60 23.61
N LEU A 123 -17.62 -6.66 24.59
CA LEU A 123 -17.59 -7.71 25.62
C LEU A 123 -18.49 -7.40 26.82
N PHE A 124 -18.63 -6.11 27.15
CA PHE A 124 -19.25 -5.58 28.35
C PHE A 124 -20.18 -4.40 28.02
N PRO A 125 -21.24 -4.61 27.21
CA PRO A 125 -22.07 -3.51 26.68
C PRO A 125 -22.85 -2.72 27.73
N ARG A 126 -22.88 -3.18 28.99
CA ARG A 126 -23.54 -2.50 30.12
C ARG A 126 -22.65 -1.48 30.82
N GLU A 127 -21.36 -1.48 30.53
CA GLU A 127 -20.37 -0.63 31.18
C GLU A 127 -19.94 0.50 30.25
N ASP A 128 -19.86 1.73 30.77
CA ASP A 128 -19.43 2.90 30.00
C ASP A 128 -17.96 3.25 30.25
N PHE A 129 -17.09 2.58 29.51
CA PHE A 129 -15.64 2.86 29.55
C PHE A 129 -15.27 4.11 28.76
N GLU A 130 -15.94 4.38 27.64
CA GLU A 130 -15.53 5.43 26.70
C GLU A 130 -15.75 6.83 27.27
N SER A 131 -16.89 7.08 27.91
CA SER A 131 -17.17 8.39 28.51
C SER A 131 -16.20 8.71 29.65
N SER A 132 -15.95 7.73 30.53
CA SER A 132 -14.99 7.87 31.63
C SER A 132 -13.58 8.20 31.12
N PHE A 133 -13.12 7.44 30.12
CA PHE A 133 -11.82 7.65 29.49
C PHE A 133 -11.69 9.03 28.84
N LYS A 134 -12.69 9.45 28.04
CA LYS A 134 -12.69 10.77 27.39
C LYS A 134 -12.75 11.93 28.40
N ASN A 135 -13.45 11.76 29.51
CA ASN A 135 -13.51 12.75 30.57
C ASN A 135 -12.13 12.95 31.22
N LEU A 136 -11.38 11.88 31.47
CA LEU A 136 -10.00 11.99 31.96
C LEU A 136 -9.06 12.61 30.93
N LEU A 137 -9.17 12.22 29.65
CA LEU A 137 -8.41 12.83 28.55
C LEU A 137 -8.66 14.33 28.38
N SER A 138 -9.85 14.83 28.75
CA SER A 138 -10.15 16.26 28.67
C SER A 138 -9.27 17.11 29.60
N LYS A 139 -8.69 16.49 30.64
CA LYS A 139 -7.76 17.11 31.58
C LYS A 139 -6.31 17.14 31.07
N ALA A 140 -5.99 16.45 29.97
CA ALA A 140 -4.65 16.40 29.39
C ALA A 140 -4.44 17.61 28.44
N PRO A 141 -3.71 18.68 28.81
CA PRO A 141 -3.59 19.87 27.96
C PRO A 141 -2.71 19.62 26.73
N SER A 142 -3.11 20.13 25.57
CA SER A 142 -2.22 20.21 24.40
C SER A 142 -1.43 21.53 24.44
N ASN A 143 -0.18 21.51 23.95
CA ASN A 143 0.58 22.74 23.69
C ASN A 143 0.13 23.44 22.39
N ILE A 144 -0.72 22.79 21.58
CA ILE A 144 -1.30 23.34 20.36
C ILE A 144 -2.70 23.87 20.67
N VAL A 145 -2.89 25.17 20.45
CA VAL A 145 -4.09 25.91 20.84
C VAL A 145 -5.35 25.34 20.18
N GLU A 146 -5.23 24.94 18.92
CA GLU A 146 -6.32 24.38 18.11
C GLU A 146 -6.81 23.04 18.65
N PHE A 147 -5.91 22.28 19.29
CA PHE A 147 -6.24 20.97 19.86
C PHE A 147 -6.79 21.05 21.26
N VAL A 148 -6.45 22.08 22.04
CA VAL A 148 -6.96 22.32 23.41
C VAL A 148 -6.55 21.24 24.42
N ASN A 149 -6.98 19.99 24.25
CA ASN A 149 -6.72 18.87 25.15
C ASN A 149 -6.72 17.50 24.45
N GLY A 150 -6.34 16.47 25.21
CA GLY A 150 -6.27 15.08 24.75
C GLY A 150 -7.60 14.51 24.27
N LYS A 151 -8.73 14.94 24.82
CA LYS A 151 -10.06 14.50 24.34
C LYS A 151 -10.30 14.94 22.90
N ARG A 152 -10.02 16.20 22.58
CA ARG A 152 -10.18 16.73 21.22
C ARG A 152 -9.17 16.12 20.25
N VAL A 153 -7.92 15.89 20.68
CA VAL A 153 -6.94 15.12 19.90
C VAL A 153 -7.45 13.72 19.60
N TYR A 154 -7.99 13.02 20.60
CA TYR A 154 -8.58 11.69 20.46
C TYR A 154 -9.74 11.70 19.46
N ASP A 155 -10.68 12.64 19.60
CA ASP A 155 -11.86 12.71 18.74
C ASP A 155 -11.50 13.00 17.28
N ILE A 156 -10.49 13.84 17.03
CA ILE A 156 -10.04 14.20 15.67
C ILE A 156 -9.23 13.07 15.03
N PHE A 157 -8.23 12.53 15.73
CA PHE A 157 -7.25 11.65 15.12
C PHE A 157 -7.50 10.18 15.40
N VAL A 158 -7.91 9.82 16.62
CA VAL A 158 -7.93 8.44 17.10
C VAL A 158 -9.26 7.76 16.78
N THR A 159 -10.39 8.45 16.94
CA THR A 159 -11.70 7.91 16.54
C THR A 159 -11.71 7.50 15.06
N GLN A 160 -11.01 8.26 14.22
CA GLN A 160 -10.85 7.99 12.78
C GLN A 160 -9.92 6.81 12.47
N MET A 161 -9.21 6.25 13.45
CA MET A 161 -8.38 5.05 13.28
C MET A 161 -9.14 3.75 13.57
N ARG A 162 -10.36 3.83 14.12
CA ARG A 162 -11.19 2.64 14.37
C ARG A 162 -11.46 1.92 13.04
N SER A 163 -11.07 0.65 12.99
CA SER A 163 -11.30 -0.22 11.85
C SER A 163 -12.18 -1.37 12.30
N ASP A 164 -13.40 -1.39 11.82
CA ASP A 164 -14.35 -2.48 12.02
C ASP A 164 -14.57 -3.24 10.70
N LEU A 165 -15.39 -4.31 10.78
CA LEU A 165 -15.69 -5.12 9.61
C LEU A 165 -16.47 -4.33 8.55
N LEU A 166 -17.28 -3.35 8.96
CA LEU A 166 -18.06 -2.49 8.05
C LEU A 166 -17.12 -1.61 7.21
N ARG A 167 -16.17 -0.91 7.86
CA ARG A 167 -15.16 -0.09 7.19
C ARG A 167 -14.24 -0.93 6.32
N ALA A 168 -13.85 -2.13 6.76
CA ALA A 168 -13.06 -3.04 5.93
C ALA A 168 -13.85 -3.54 4.70
N GLY A 169 -15.17 -3.74 4.85
CA GLY A 169 -16.08 -4.03 3.73
C GLY A 169 -16.19 -2.85 2.77
N ALA A 170 -16.32 -1.62 3.30
CA ALA A 170 -16.36 -0.39 2.50
C ALA A 170 -15.06 -0.21 1.71
N HIS A 171 -13.93 -0.47 2.37
CA HIS A 171 -12.62 -0.43 1.76
C HIS A 171 -12.52 -1.38 0.57
N TYR A 172 -12.89 -2.64 0.77
CA TYR A 172 -12.89 -3.63 -0.29
C TYR A 172 -13.82 -3.25 -1.45
N ALA A 173 -15.05 -2.81 -1.16
CA ALA A 173 -16.03 -2.41 -2.16
C ALA A 173 -15.55 -1.21 -3.00
N VAL A 174 -14.93 -0.22 -2.37
CA VAL A 174 -14.38 0.95 -3.09
C VAL A 174 -13.16 0.54 -3.92
N SER A 175 -12.25 -0.29 -3.39
CA SER A 175 -11.12 -0.81 -4.16
C SER A 175 -11.54 -1.57 -5.42
N ALA A 176 -12.65 -2.31 -5.35
CA ALA A 176 -13.21 -3.03 -6.48
C ALA A 176 -13.67 -2.10 -7.63
N LEU A 177 -14.00 -0.82 -7.36
CA LEU A 177 -14.36 0.16 -8.39
C LEU A 177 -13.16 0.57 -9.28
N PHE A 178 -11.94 0.50 -8.75
CA PHE A 178 -10.72 1.06 -9.37
C PHE A 178 -9.73 0.01 -9.85
N SER A 179 -10.04 -1.27 -9.69
CA SER A 179 -9.13 -2.34 -10.11
C SER A 179 -9.49 -2.77 -11.53
N GLY A 180 -8.53 -2.95 -12.44
CA GLY A 180 -8.83 -3.28 -13.85
C GLY A 180 -9.57 -4.62 -14.05
N ASP A 181 -10.07 -4.87 -15.26
CA ASP A 181 -10.60 -6.20 -15.66
C ASP A 181 -9.53 -7.30 -15.56
N GLU A 182 -8.25 -6.92 -15.58
CA GLU A 182 -7.12 -7.78 -15.27
C GLU A 182 -6.66 -7.57 -13.82
N GLY A 183 -7.19 -8.39 -12.91
CA GLY A 183 -6.40 -9.05 -11.87
C GLY A 183 -5.82 -8.26 -10.69
N ASP A 184 -5.97 -6.93 -10.58
CA ASP A 184 -5.24 -6.16 -9.54
C ASP A 184 -6.10 -5.65 -8.37
N VAL A 185 -6.82 -6.56 -7.70
CA VAL A 185 -7.34 -6.35 -6.33
C VAL A 185 -6.73 -7.37 -5.35
N ARG A 186 -5.48 -7.83 -5.48
CA ARG A 186 -5.07 -9.06 -4.73
C ARG A 186 -6.14 -10.15 -4.91
N ALA A 187 -6.54 -10.32 -6.17
CA ALA A 187 -7.75 -10.99 -6.63
C ALA A 187 -7.71 -12.52 -6.44
N ASN A 188 -7.16 -13.00 -5.34
CA ASN A 188 -7.51 -14.29 -4.80
C ASN A 188 -8.52 -14.04 -3.68
N LEU A 189 -9.78 -14.40 -3.91
CA LEU A 189 -10.70 -14.73 -2.83
C LEU A 189 -9.95 -15.61 -1.82
N GLY A 190 -9.62 -15.04 -0.67
CA GLY A 190 -8.79 -15.71 0.33
C GLY A 190 -7.53 -14.96 0.75
N ASP A 191 -6.99 -13.98 0.04
CA ASP A 191 -5.80 -13.27 0.54
C ASP A 191 -6.13 -12.34 1.73
N VAL A 192 -5.23 -12.30 2.70
CA VAL A 192 -5.37 -11.43 3.88
C VAL A 192 -4.94 -10.03 3.50
N PHE A 193 -5.82 -9.04 3.71
CA PHE A 193 -5.49 -7.64 3.60
C PHE A 193 -5.54 -6.99 5.00
N TYR A 194 -4.43 -6.41 5.43
CA TYR A 194 -4.22 -5.91 6.78
C TYR A 194 -4.46 -7.01 7.83
N ALA A 195 -5.66 -7.06 8.42
CA ALA A 195 -6.07 -8.06 9.42
C ALA A 195 -7.42 -8.72 9.07
N TYR A 196 -7.85 -8.59 7.81
CA TYR A 196 -9.14 -9.04 7.33
C TYR A 196 -8.99 -9.97 6.14
N ARG A 197 -9.97 -10.85 5.98
CA ARG A 197 -10.08 -11.77 4.85
C ARG A 197 -11.50 -11.74 4.30
N VAL A 198 -11.62 -11.63 2.99
CA VAL A 198 -12.89 -11.85 2.29
C VAL A 198 -13.05 -13.35 2.07
N LEU A 199 -14.11 -13.93 2.64
CA LEU A 199 -14.44 -15.35 2.55
C LEU A 199 -15.30 -15.67 1.34
N SER A 200 -16.20 -14.76 0.98
CA SER A 200 -17.00 -14.81 -0.24
C SER A 200 -17.33 -13.40 -0.71
N CYS A 201 -17.51 -13.25 -2.02
CA CYS A 201 -17.77 -11.97 -2.66
C CYS A 201 -18.66 -12.18 -3.88
N SER A 202 -19.79 -11.49 -3.93
CA SER A 202 -20.68 -11.39 -5.08
C SER A 202 -20.98 -9.91 -5.29
N LEU A 203 -20.10 -9.24 -6.05
CA LEU A 203 -20.21 -7.83 -6.39
C LEU A 203 -20.44 -7.72 -7.90
N GLU A 204 -21.49 -7.01 -8.28
CA GLU A 204 -21.71 -6.56 -9.65
C GLU A 204 -21.12 -5.17 -9.80
N ARG A 205 -20.20 -5.03 -10.76
CA ARG A 205 -19.61 -3.75 -11.12
C ARG A 205 -20.15 -3.30 -12.48
N LYS A 206 -20.45 -2.01 -12.58
CA LYS A 206 -20.66 -1.34 -13.86
C LYS A 206 -19.72 -0.15 -14.00
N ASP A 207 -19.13 -0.04 -15.18
CA ASP A 207 -18.21 1.03 -15.55
C ASP A 207 -18.77 1.76 -16.77
N GLU A 208 -19.20 3.00 -16.56
CA GLU A 208 -19.69 3.92 -17.59
C GLU A 208 -18.70 5.08 -17.78
N GLY A 209 -17.39 4.82 -17.60
CA GLY A 209 -16.31 5.79 -17.77
C GLY A 209 -16.23 6.79 -16.63
N ALA A 210 -16.96 7.90 -16.74
CA ALA A 210 -17.01 8.95 -15.72
C ALA A 210 -17.76 8.51 -14.45
N ARG A 211 -18.52 7.42 -14.54
CA ARG A 211 -19.31 6.87 -13.46
C ARG A 211 -19.03 5.39 -13.31
N ARG A 212 -18.75 4.97 -12.08
CA ARG A 212 -18.54 3.56 -11.73
C ARG A 212 -19.37 3.25 -10.51
N TYR A 213 -20.05 2.11 -10.52
CA TYR A 213 -20.73 1.64 -9.33
C TYR A 213 -20.53 0.15 -9.12
N ALA A 214 -20.56 -0.26 -7.84
CA ALA A 214 -20.47 -1.63 -7.42
C ALA A 214 -21.54 -1.92 -6.36
N LEU A 215 -22.22 -3.06 -6.48
CA LEU A 215 -23.28 -3.46 -5.57
C LEU A 215 -23.20 -4.96 -5.31
N GLY A 216 -23.41 -5.35 -4.06
CA GLY A 216 -23.65 -6.76 -3.75
C GLY A 216 -23.31 -7.16 -2.34
N TYR A 217 -22.92 -8.41 -2.18
CA TYR A 217 -22.72 -9.03 -0.88
C TYR A 217 -21.29 -9.51 -0.72
N LEU A 218 -20.75 -9.33 0.49
CA LEU A 218 -19.45 -9.87 0.85
C LEU A 218 -19.50 -10.45 2.26
N ARG A 219 -18.80 -11.56 2.46
CA ARG A 219 -18.59 -12.15 3.78
C ARG A 219 -17.16 -11.88 4.19
N ILE A 220 -16.98 -11.07 5.22
CA ILE A 220 -15.67 -10.62 5.69
C ILE A 220 -15.41 -11.13 7.10
N ARG A 221 -14.15 -11.44 7.39
CA ARG A 221 -13.73 -11.92 8.69
C ARG A 221 -12.45 -11.26 9.16
N SER A 222 -12.36 -10.98 10.45
CA SER A 222 -11.12 -10.60 11.13
C SER A 222 -10.25 -11.83 11.38
N GLU A 223 -8.99 -11.83 10.95
CA GLU A 223 -8.07 -12.93 11.24
C GLU A 223 -7.67 -12.94 12.72
N ILE A 224 -7.68 -11.77 13.37
CA ILE A 224 -7.30 -11.59 14.78
C ILE A 224 -8.41 -12.12 15.71
N THR A 225 -9.64 -11.62 15.54
CA THR A 225 -10.75 -11.94 16.47
C THR A 225 -11.66 -13.06 15.99
N ARG A 226 -11.50 -13.50 14.73
CA ARG A 226 -12.40 -14.42 14.02
C ARG A 226 -13.84 -13.96 13.87
N ASP A 227 -14.11 -12.71 14.23
CA ASP A 227 -15.40 -12.06 14.02
C ASP A 227 -15.70 -12.02 12.53
N GLU A 228 -16.92 -12.36 12.17
CA GLU A 228 -17.35 -12.52 10.79
C GLU A 228 -18.71 -11.87 10.59
N LYS A 229 -18.86 -11.17 9.48
CA LYS A 229 -20.13 -10.57 9.08
C LYS A 229 -20.40 -10.79 7.60
N GLU A 230 -21.66 -11.03 7.29
CA GLU A 230 -22.18 -10.90 5.93
C GLU A 230 -22.66 -9.45 5.76
N LEU A 231 -22.10 -8.77 4.77
CA LEU A 231 -22.30 -7.37 4.51
C LEU A 231 -22.97 -7.18 3.16
N PHE A 232 -23.88 -6.21 3.10
CA PHE A 232 -24.41 -5.65 1.87
C PHE A 232 -23.73 -4.31 1.62
N VAL A 233 -23.12 -4.15 0.44
CA VAL A 233 -22.32 -2.99 0.09
C VAL A 233 -22.79 -2.37 -1.21
N ALA A 234 -22.77 -1.04 -1.24
CA ALA A 234 -23.02 -0.23 -2.42
C ALA A 234 -21.94 0.84 -2.51
N ALA A 235 -21.23 0.94 -3.62
CA ALA A 235 -20.20 1.93 -3.84
C ALA A 235 -20.47 2.68 -5.15
N LEU A 236 -20.34 4.01 -5.12
CA LEU A 236 -20.58 4.92 -6.23
C LEU A 236 -19.39 5.86 -6.39
N TYR A 237 -18.89 5.97 -7.60
CA TYR A 237 -17.89 6.94 -8.04
C TYR A 237 -18.48 7.83 -9.12
N ARG A 238 -18.44 9.15 -8.90
CA ARG A 238 -18.98 10.21 -9.80
C ARG A 238 -17.88 11.09 -10.42
N GLY A 239 -16.66 10.57 -10.53
CA GLY A 239 -15.52 11.36 -11.01
C GLY A 239 -14.85 12.22 -9.93
N GLY A 240 -13.62 12.64 -10.21
CA GLY A 240 -12.82 13.47 -9.30
C GLY A 240 -12.69 12.84 -7.91
N ARG A 241 -13.09 13.56 -6.86
CA ARG A 241 -12.92 13.10 -5.46
C ARG A 241 -14.20 12.50 -4.86
N ASN A 242 -15.21 12.25 -5.69
CA ASN A 242 -16.56 11.90 -5.24
C ASN A 242 -16.75 10.39 -5.24
N VAL A 243 -16.36 9.76 -4.12
CA VAL A 243 -16.71 8.38 -3.81
C VAL A 243 -17.62 8.35 -2.60
N LEU A 244 -18.73 7.62 -2.73
CA LEU A 244 -19.65 7.29 -1.66
C LEU A 244 -19.80 5.78 -1.58
N CYS A 245 -19.64 5.20 -0.40
CA CYS A 245 -19.85 3.79 -0.18
C CYS A 245 -20.70 3.55 1.06
N GLY A 246 -21.85 2.91 0.89
CA GLY A 246 -22.69 2.44 1.98
C GLY A 246 -22.39 0.98 2.32
N VAL A 247 -22.34 0.66 3.61
CA VAL A 247 -22.19 -0.71 4.09
C VAL A 247 -23.19 -1.00 5.19
N ALA A 248 -23.96 -2.07 5.04
CA ALA A 248 -24.85 -2.57 6.08
C ALA A 248 -24.56 -4.05 6.33
N GLU A 249 -25.00 -4.55 7.48
CA GLU A 249 -25.14 -5.99 7.64
C GLU A 249 -26.20 -6.50 6.66
N LYS A 250 -26.01 -7.71 6.16
CA LYS A 250 -26.94 -8.32 5.21
C LYS A 250 -28.36 -8.29 5.81
N PRO A 251 -29.32 -7.62 5.16
CA PRO A 251 -30.69 -7.58 5.66
C PRO A 251 -31.28 -8.99 5.72
N GLU A 252 -32.06 -9.28 6.76
CA GLU A 252 -32.82 -10.53 6.82
C GLU A 252 -33.81 -10.59 5.64
N PRO A 253 -34.06 -11.79 5.08
CA PRO A 253 -34.96 -11.95 3.94
C PRO A 253 -36.43 -11.82 4.39
N GLU A 254 -36.85 -10.64 4.84
CA GLU A 254 -38.27 -10.35 5.06
C GLU A 254 -38.96 -9.90 3.76
N ASP A 255 -38.20 -9.36 2.79
CA ASP A 255 -38.65 -9.08 1.43
C ASP A 255 -37.52 -9.40 0.45
N GLY A 256 -37.83 -9.94 -0.74
CA GLY A 256 -36.87 -10.42 -1.74
C GLY A 256 -35.91 -9.35 -2.31
N ASN A 257 -35.46 -9.54 -3.55
CA ASN A 257 -34.47 -8.67 -4.23
C ASN A 257 -34.81 -7.15 -4.29
N GLY A 258 -35.95 -6.68 -3.78
CA GLY A 258 -36.40 -5.30 -3.80
C GLY A 258 -35.46 -4.29 -3.13
N ILE A 259 -34.77 -4.65 -2.03
CA ILE A 259 -33.76 -3.76 -1.41
C ILE A 259 -32.59 -3.56 -2.38
N ARG A 260 -32.11 -4.64 -2.99
CA ARG A 260 -31.02 -4.60 -3.95
C ARG A 260 -31.40 -3.76 -5.17
N GLU A 261 -32.58 -3.99 -5.74
CA GLU A 261 -33.08 -3.24 -6.89
C GLU A 261 -33.26 -1.74 -6.58
N LYS A 262 -33.81 -1.41 -5.41
CA LYS A 262 -33.95 -0.02 -4.95
C LYS A 262 -32.61 0.69 -4.84
N ILE A 263 -31.61 0.03 -4.25
CA ILE A 263 -30.27 0.60 -4.11
C ILE A 263 -29.55 0.64 -5.46
N GLU A 264 -29.75 -0.34 -6.35
CA GLU A 264 -29.21 -0.27 -7.70
C GLU A 264 -29.78 0.93 -8.47
N GLU A 265 -31.08 1.19 -8.34
CA GLU A 265 -31.70 2.36 -8.97
C GLU A 265 -31.20 3.68 -8.37
N ALA A 266 -30.98 3.74 -7.05
CA ALA A 266 -30.34 4.88 -6.40
C ALA A 266 -28.90 5.11 -6.90
N LEU A 267 -28.14 4.04 -7.14
CA LEU A 267 -26.79 4.13 -7.72
C LEU A 267 -26.83 4.65 -9.16
N ARG A 268 -27.80 4.22 -9.98
CA ARG A 268 -27.97 4.68 -11.38
C ARG A 268 -28.44 6.13 -11.47
N SER A 269 -29.32 6.54 -10.58
CA SER A 269 -29.89 7.90 -10.53
C SER A 269 -29.02 8.89 -9.73
N GLU A 270 -27.92 8.43 -9.14
CA GLU A 270 -27.02 9.22 -8.29
C GLU A 270 -27.71 9.82 -7.05
N ASP A 271 -28.75 9.14 -6.55
CA ASP A 271 -29.51 9.54 -5.36
C ASP A 271 -28.71 9.25 -4.07
N GLU A 272 -27.88 10.22 -3.69
CA GLU A 272 -27.11 10.18 -2.44
C GLU A 272 -28.01 10.19 -1.20
N GLU A 273 -29.14 10.90 -1.22
CA GLU A 273 -30.08 10.92 -0.10
C GLU A 273 -30.70 9.53 0.11
N GLY A 274 -31.05 8.83 -0.96
CA GLY A 274 -31.53 7.44 -0.91
C GLY A 274 -30.50 6.47 -0.33
N LEU A 275 -29.22 6.62 -0.69
CA LEU A 275 -28.13 5.82 -0.14
C LEU A 275 -27.88 6.13 1.35
N VAL A 276 -27.81 7.41 1.72
CA VAL A 276 -27.61 7.83 3.12
C VAL A 276 -28.80 7.45 3.99
N SER A 277 -30.03 7.53 3.47
CA SER A 277 -31.23 7.11 4.18
C SER A 277 -31.23 5.61 4.49
N PHE A 278 -30.68 4.77 3.61
CA PHE A 278 -30.65 3.32 3.81
C PHE A 278 -29.47 2.88 4.70
N PHE A 279 -28.26 3.38 4.43
CA PHE A 279 -27.05 2.98 5.15
C PHE A 279 -26.83 3.78 6.45
N GLY A 280 -27.53 4.89 6.64
CA GLY A 280 -27.44 5.76 7.81
C GLY A 280 -26.00 6.25 8.04
N HIS A 281 -25.49 6.00 9.25
CA HIS A 281 -24.14 6.39 9.64
C HIS A 281 -23.03 5.51 9.03
N ASN A 282 -23.36 4.40 8.35
CA ASN A 282 -22.39 3.50 7.74
C ASN A 282 -22.08 3.88 6.29
N THR A 283 -21.87 5.18 6.07
CA THR A 283 -21.48 5.75 4.79
C THR A 283 -20.03 6.22 4.84
N TYR A 284 -19.27 5.83 3.81
CA TYR A 284 -17.83 5.95 3.73
C TYR A 284 -17.45 6.73 2.47
N SER A 285 -16.37 7.50 2.57
CA SER A 285 -15.79 8.26 1.45
C SER A 285 -14.31 7.91 1.32
N LEU A 286 -13.61 8.49 0.34
CA LEU A 286 -12.16 8.34 0.20
C LEU A 286 -11.38 8.64 1.50
N ARG A 287 -11.90 9.51 2.37
CA ARG A 287 -11.25 9.85 3.65
C ARG A 287 -11.31 8.71 4.68
N HIS A 288 -12.27 7.82 4.53
CA HIS A 288 -12.48 6.71 5.44
C HIS A 288 -11.76 5.42 4.99
N LEU A 289 -11.13 5.40 3.83
CA LEU A 289 -10.31 4.25 3.41
C LEU A 289 -9.02 4.15 4.23
N PHE A 290 -8.38 2.97 4.26
CA PHE A 290 -7.04 2.83 4.83
C PHE A 290 -6.01 3.60 4.00
N LYS A 291 -4.98 4.12 4.67
CA LYS A 291 -4.05 5.10 4.09
C LYS A 291 -3.38 4.65 2.79
N ASP A 292 -2.95 3.40 2.70
CA ASP A 292 -2.24 2.92 1.51
C ASP A 292 -3.16 2.87 0.29
N GLU A 293 -4.39 2.39 0.49
CA GLU A 293 -5.39 2.35 -0.58
C GLU A 293 -5.95 3.73 -0.91
N GLN A 294 -6.12 4.59 0.10
CA GLN A 294 -6.48 5.98 -0.09
C GLN A 294 -5.46 6.65 -1.03
N ARG A 295 -4.15 6.42 -0.82
CA ARG A 295 -3.09 6.92 -1.70
C ARG A 295 -3.17 6.29 -3.09
N ARG A 296 -3.37 4.97 -3.18
CA ARG A 296 -3.49 4.25 -4.46
C ARG A 296 -4.61 4.83 -5.32
N ILE A 297 -5.83 4.91 -4.77
CA ILE A 297 -7.01 5.40 -5.50
C ILE A 297 -6.87 6.88 -5.85
N LEU A 298 -6.35 7.71 -4.93
CA LEU A 298 -6.10 9.12 -5.25
C LEU A 298 -5.08 9.27 -6.38
N ASN A 299 -4.02 8.46 -6.41
CA ASN A 299 -3.04 8.49 -7.49
C ASN A 299 -3.64 8.05 -8.83
N LEU A 300 -4.55 7.07 -8.83
CA LEU A 300 -5.27 6.65 -10.04
C LEU A 300 -6.16 7.78 -10.59
N ILE A 301 -6.95 8.41 -9.72
CA ILE A 301 -7.81 9.54 -10.09
C ILE A 301 -6.97 10.71 -10.62
N ILE A 302 -5.89 11.07 -9.90
CA ILE A 302 -5.01 12.16 -10.29
C ILE A 302 -4.29 11.84 -11.61
N ALA A 303 -3.92 10.58 -11.84
CA ALA A 303 -3.27 10.18 -13.08
C ALA A 303 -4.19 10.38 -14.30
N GLU A 304 -5.49 10.08 -14.19
CA GLU A 304 -6.48 10.35 -15.25
C GLU A 304 -6.55 11.86 -15.56
N ASP A 305 -6.63 12.71 -14.53
CA ASP A 305 -6.68 14.18 -14.69
C ASP A 305 -5.37 14.74 -15.28
N VAL A 306 -4.22 14.27 -14.78
CA VAL A 306 -2.89 14.67 -15.28
C VAL A 306 -2.75 14.29 -16.74
N GLU A 307 -3.21 13.10 -17.15
CA GLU A 307 -3.15 12.67 -18.55
C GLU A 307 -3.95 13.58 -19.47
N ALA A 308 -5.15 13.99 -19.06
CA ALA A 308 -5.97 14.91 -19.82
C ALA A 308 -5.25 16.27 -20.02
N VAL A 309 -4.61 16.79 -18.97
CA VAL A 309 -3.83 18.04 -19.03
C VAL A 309 -2.61 17.90 -19.94
N VAL A 310 -1.82 16.83 -19.79
CA VAL A 310 -0.64 16.56 -20.62
C VAL A 310 -1.04 16.41 -22.10
N SER A 311 -2.15 15.75 -22.39
CA SER A 311 -2.67 15.62 -23.76
C SER A 311 -3.03 16.98 -24.39
N MET A 312 -3.65 17.88 -23.61
CA MET A 312 -3.93 19.26 -24.06
C MET A 312 -2.65 20.06 -24.32
N LEU A 313 -1.64 19.93 -23.46
CA LEU A 313 -0.34 20.56 -23.66
C LEU A 313 0.37 20.02 -24.90
N ARG A 314 0.35 18.69 -25.10
CA ARG A 314 0.94 18.03 -26.27
C ARG A 314 0.32 18.53 -27.56
N LYS A 315 -1.02 18.65 -27.60
CA LYS A 315 -1.72 19.24 -28.74
C LYS A 315 -1.30 20.69 -28.99
N THR A 316 -1.21 21.52 -27.94
CA THR A 316 -0.81 22.92 -28.05
C THR A 316 0.60 23.09 -28.62
N ILE A 317 1.55 22.25 -28.17
CA ILE A 317 2.92 22.22 -28.68
C ILE A 317 2.98 21.73 -30.12
N SER A 318 2.25 20.66 -30.44
CA SER A 318 2.15 20.11 -31.80
C SER A 318 1.63 21.14 -32.80
N ASP A 319 0.54 21.82 -32.45
CA ASP A 319 -0.10 22.86 -33.29
C ASP A 319 0.82 24.09 -33.48
N SER A 320 1.76 24.32 -32.57
CA SER A 320 2.69 25.46 -32.60
C SER A 320 4.11 25.08 -33.07
N SER A 321 4.33 23.85 -33.52
CA SER A 321 5.66 23.29 -33.81
C SER A 321 6.46 24.09 -34.87
N GLU A 322 5.80 24.55 -35.93
CA GLU A 322 6.42 25.38 -36.97
C GLU A 322 6.89 26.74 -36.42
N LEU A 323 6.06 27.36 -35.57
CA LEU A 323 6.39 28.64 -34.93
C LEU A 323 7.57 28.48 -33.97
N LEU A 324 7.56 27.43 -33.13
CA LEU A 324 8.65 27.16 -32.19
C LEU A 324 9.97 26.89 -32.93
N SER A 325 9.91 26.14 -34.04
CA SER A 325 11.05 25.88 -34.92
C SER A 325 11.57 27.17 -35.55
N PHE A 326 10.68 28.05 -36.01
CA PHE A 326 11.04 29.35 -36.57
C PHE A 326 11.69 30.29 -35.53
N LEU A 327 11.15 30.35 -34.31
CA LEU A 327 11.76 31.14 -33.22
C LEU A 327 13.17 30.64 -32.88
N SER A 328 13.35 29.32 -32.79
CA SER A 328 14.66 28.70 -32.54
C SER A 328 15.66 28.99 -33.66
N ALA A 329 15.22 28.91 -34.93
CA ALA A 329 16.05 29.25 -36.09
C ALA A 329 16.50 30.72 -36.12
N LEU A 330 15.66 31.62 -35.60
CA LEU A 330 15.99 33.05 -35.44
C LEU A 330 16.75 33.36 -34.15
N ALA A 331 17.16 32.35 -33.37
CA ALA A 331 17.79 32.50 -32.06
C ALA A 331 16.99 33.39 -31.10
N MET A 332 15.66 33.40 -31.24
CA MET A 332 14.77 34.12 -30.34
C MET A 332 14.36 33.24 -29.15
N PRO A 333 14.27 33.80 -27.94
CA PRO A 333 13.84 33.04 -26.78
C PRO A 333 12.38 32.62 -26.92
N ILE A 334 12.10 31.34 -26.67
CA ILE A 334 10.73 30.83 -26.65
C ILE A 334 9.99 31.41 -25.44
N PRO A 335 8.72 31.87 -25.60
CA PRO A 335 7.92 32.35 -24.49
C PRO A 335 7.78 31.32 -23.38
N GLU A 336 7.75 31.78 -22.12
CA GLU A 336 7.78 30.90 -20.95
C GLU A 336 6.67 29.86 -20.92
N ALA A 337 5.44 30.24 -21.31
CA ALA A 337 4.31 29.31 -21.37
C ALA A 337 4.56 28.13 -22.31
N PHE A 338 5.16 28.37 -23.48
CA PHE A 338 5.50 27.31 -24.44
C PHE A 338 6.68 26.46 -23.96
N ARG A 339 7.69 27.08 -23.33
CA ARG A 339 8.82 26.33 -22.74
C ARG A 339 8.35 25.38 -21.64
N SER A 340 7.53 25.84 -20.70
CA SER A 340 7.00 25.00 -19.62
C SER A 340 6.08 23.90 -20.14
N ALA A 341 5.24 24.20 -21.13
CA ALA A 341 4.40 23.19 -21.77
C ALA A 341 5.26 22.13 -22.48
N ALA A 342 6.28 22.54 -23.23
CA ALA A 342 7.22 21.66 -23.91
C ALA A 342 8.00 20.78 -22.93
N GLU A 343 8.43 21.34 -21.79
CA GLU A 343 9.11 20.58 -20.72
C GLU A 343 8.23 19.48 -20.15
N VAL A 344 6.97 19.77 -19.86
CA VAL A 344 6.02 18.75 -19.35
C VAL A 344 5.79 17.65 -20.38
N THR A 345 5.52 18.01 -21.64
CA THR A 345 5.23 17.04 -22.70
C THR A 345 6.45 16.21 -23.07
N LEU A 346 7.64 16.83 -23.12
CA LEU A 346 8.90 16.16 -23.40
C LEU A 346 9.21 15.10 -22.35
N ASN A 347 9.13 15.44 -21.07
CA ASN A 347 9.44 14.49 -20.01
C ASN A 347 8.41 13.33 -19.94
N ASP A 348 7.14 13.59 -20.24
CA ASP A 348 6.13 12.54 -20.37
C ASP A 348 6.39 11.61 -21.56
N GLU A 349 6.72 12.14 -22.74
CA GLU A 349 7.04 11.35 -23.93
C GLU A 349 8.29 10.49 -23.75
N LEU A 350 9.35 11.08 -23.19
CA LEU A 350 10.58 10.35 -22.87
C LEU A 350 10.30 9.24 -21.84
N LYS A 351 9.52 9.54 -20.80
CA LYS A 351 9.12 8.53 -19.81
C LYS A 351 8.40 7.35 -20.45
N ARG A 352 7.40 7.60 -21.30
CA ARG A 352 6.67 6.55 -22.02
C ARG A 352 7.57 5.73 -22.93
N ALA A 353 8.51 6.37 -23.63
CA ALA A 353 9.44 5.67 -24.52
C ALA A 353 10.32 4.68 -23.73
N PHE A 354 10.78 5.03 -22.54
CA PHE A 354 11.56 4.13 -21.68
C PHE A 354 10.72 3.01 -21.02
N GLU A 355 9.44 3.27 -20.75
CA GLU A 355 8.49 2.31 -20.17
C GLU A 355 7.89 1.34 -21.19
N ALA A 356 7.88 1.68 -22.48
CA ALA A 356 7.40 0.82 -23.57
C ALA A 356 8.22 -0.47 -23.73
N ASP A 357 7.62 -1.53 -24.27
CA ASP A 357 8.31 -2.81 -24.49
C ASP A 357 9.49 -2.68 -25.45
N ALA A 358 9.33 -1.90 -26.53
CA ALA A 358 10.39 -1.55 -27.46
C ALA A 358 10.83 -0.09 -27.25
N LEU A 359 12.15 0.13 -27.09
CA LEU A 359 12.72 1.45 -26.91
C LEU A 359 13.28 1.96 -28.24
N ASP A 360 12.71 3.04 -28.75
CA ASP A 360 13.22 3.76 -29.91
C ASP A 360 14.21 4.85 -29.45
N LEU A 361 15.51 4.52 -29.52
CA LEU A 361 16.59 5.43 -29.13
C LEU A 361 16.76 6.62 -30.08
N ASP A 362 16.37 6.48 -31.35
CA ASP A 362 16.43 7.57 -32.33
C ASP A 362 15.37 8.62 -31.99
N PHE A 363 14.14 8.18 -31.71
CA PHE A 363 13.07 9.04 -31.22
C PHE A 363 13.47 9.75 -29.92
N VAL A 364 14.00 9.01 -28.94
CA VAL A 364 14.46 9.58 -27.65
C VAL A 364 15.55 10.62 -27.88
N SER A 365 16.54 10.32 -28.73
CA SER A 365 17.63 11.25 -29.03
C SER A 365 17.10 12.53 -29.71
N GLN A 366 16.20 12.39 -30.69
CA GLN A 366 15.60 13.52 -31.39
C GLN A 366 14.82 14.43 -30.43
N ARG A 367 14.01 13.85 -29.56
CA ARG A 367 13.20 14.61 -28.59
C ARG A 367 14.06 15.36 -27.58
N ILE A 368 15.13 14.75 -27.08
CA ILE A 368 16.09 15.43 -26.19
C ILE A 368 16.72 16.63 -26.89
N ASP A 369 17.19 16.46 -28.13
CA ASP A 369 17.83 17.53 -28.90
C ASP A 369 16.86 18.68 -29.21
N GLU A 370 15.58 18.39 -29.46
CA GLU A 370 14.53 19.39 -29.62
C GLU A 370 14.23 20.13 -28.30
N GLY A 371 14.16 19.40 -27.18
CA GLY A 371 14.01 19.98 -25.85
C GLY A 371 15.12 20.96 -25.50
N GLU A 372 16.38 20.58 -25.76
CA GLU A 372 17.54 21.44 -25.57
C GLU A 372 17.47 22.72 -26.42
N ARG A 373 17.03 22.61 -27.69
CA ARG A 373 16.83 23.78 -28.58
C ARG A 373 15.73 24.72 -28.09
N TRP A 374 14.73 24.18 -27.40
CA TRP A 374 13.63 24.96 -26.84
C TRP A 374 13.92 25.52 -25.44
N GLY A 375 15.02 25.09 -24.83
CA GLY A 375 15.35 25.39 -23.44
C GLY A 375 14.39 24.72 -22.46
N ALA A 376 13.77 23.60 -22.85
CA ALA A 376 12.93 22.77 -22.00
C ALA A 376 13.82 21.81 -21.19
N GLY A 377 13.67 21.79 -19.86
CA GLY A 377 14.46 20.93 -18.99
C GLY A 377 14.18 19.45 -19.21
N VAL A 378 15.22 18.63 -19.35
CA VAL A 378 15.10 17.16 -19.37
C VAL A 378 15.37 16.63 -17.98
N ASP A 379 14.48 15.78 -17.45
CA ASP A 379 14.67 15.08 -16.18
C ASP A 379 15.66 13.93 -16.35
N VAL A 380 16.94 14.28 -16.41
CA VAL A 380 18.06 13.34 -16.56
C VAL A 380 18.10 12.32 -15.41
N LEU A 381 17.69 12.71 -14.20
CA LEU A 381 17.69 11.81 -13.04
C LEU A 381 16.68 10.68 -13.23
N PHE A 382 15.45 11.04 -13.66
CA PHE A 382 14.43 10.06 -13.98
C PHE A 382 14.86 9.13 -15.12
N LEU A 383 15.39 9.68 -16.21
CA LEU A 383 15.79 8.88 -17.37
C LEU A 383 16.95 7.93 -17.06
N ARG A 384 17.91 8.32 -16.22
CA ARG A 384 18.96 7.41 -15.70
C ARG A 384 18.35 6.25 -14.94
N HIS A 385 17.38 6.52 -14.06
CA HIS A 385 16.70 5.47 -13.29
C HIS A 385 15.85 4.55 -14.19
N ALA A 386 15.16 5.12 -15.19
CA ALA A 386 14.39 4.35 -16.16
C ALA A 386 15.28 3.46 -17.04
N ALA A 387 16.43 3.98 -17.49
CA ALA A 387 17.43 3.23 -18.23
C ALA A 387 18.02 2.08 -17.40
N MET A 388 18.35 2.32 -16.13
CA MET A 388 18.83 1.29 -15.20
C MET A 388 17.82 0.14 -15.06
N ARG A 389 16.57 0.44 -14.73
CA ARG A 389 15.51 -0.57 -14.61
C ARG A 389 15.30 -1.36 -15.91
N ARG A 390 15.53 -0.73 -17.06
CA ARG A 390 15.45 -1.42 -18.37
C ARG A 390 16.64 -2.35 -18.60
N LEU A 391 17.86 -1.92 -18.25
CA LEU A 391 19.05 -2.76 -18.28
C LEU A 391 18.88 -3.98 -17.37
N GLU A 392 18.43 -3.80 -16.12
CA GLU A 392 18.15 -4.89 -15.18
C GLU A 392 17.23 -5.96 -15.81
N ARG A 393 16.14 -5.53 -16.47
CA ARG A 393 15.23 -6.45 -17.18
C ARG A 393 15.91 -7.16 -18.35
N LEU A 394 16.69 -6.45 -19.16
CA LEU A 394 17.39 -7.03 -20.31
C LEU A 394 18.49 -8.02 -19.87
N PHE A 395 19.20 -7.76 -18.78
CA PHE A 395 20.18 -8.69 -18.22
C PHE A 395 19.52 -9.95 -17.64
N LEU A 396 18.35 -9.82 -17.02
CA LEU A 396 17.57 -10.98 -16.56
C LEU A 396 17.09 -11.85 -17.74
N LEU A 397 16.70 -11.23 -18.85
CA LEU A 397 16.37 -11.96 -20.09
C LEU A 397 17.62 -12.64 -20.66
N LEU A 398 18.74 -11.93 -20.72
CA LEU A 398 20.02 -12.46 -21.22
C LEU A 398 20.52 -13.64 -20.38
N GLU A 399 20.32 -13.63 -19.06
CA GLU A 399 20.68 -14.75 -18.18
C GLU A 399 19.87 -16.01 -18.49
N ARG A 400 18.59 -15.85 -18.87
CA ARG A 400 17.70 -16.95 -19.25
C ARG A 400 17.96 -17.45 -20.67
N GLU A 401 18.22 -16.54 -21.60
CA GLU A 401 18.45 -16.83 -23.02
C GLU A 401 19.77 -16.19 -23.51
N PRO A 402 20.94 -16.79 -23.20
CA PRO A 402 22.25 -16.20 -23.50
C PRO A 402 22.57 -16.02 -24.99
N PHE A 403 21.81 -16.67 -25.87
CA PHE A 403 22.02 -16.67 -27.31
C PHE A 403 21.09 -15.70 -28.06
N GLU A 404 20.27 -14.93 -27.36
CA GLU A 404 19.33 -14.01 -27.99
C GLU A 404 20.03 -12.71 -28.45
N GLU A 405 20.36 -12.64 -29.74
CA GLU A 405 21.07 -11.49 -30.33
C GLU A 405 20.36 -10.15 -30.15
N ASN A 406 19.03 -10.13 -30.21
CA ASN A 406 18.24 -8.90 -30.09
C ASN A 406 18.38 -8.26 -28.70
N THR A 407 18.40 -9.09 -27.66
CA THR A 407 18.61 -8.67 -26.28
C THR A 407 20.01 -8.08 -26.10
N LEU A 408 21.04 -8.75 -26.63
CA LEU A 408 22.42 -8.25 -26.63
C LEU A 408 22.56 -6.90 -27.37
N ARG A 409 21.98 -6.79 -28.56
CA ARG A 409 21.99 -5.54 -29.35
C ARG A 409 21.30 -4.41 -28.59
N SER A 410 20.13 -4.68 -28.02
CA SER A 410 19.38 -3.69 -27.21
C SER A 410 20.19 -3.18 -26.02
N ILE A 411 20.93 -4.05 -25.32
CA ILE A 411 21.81 -3.66 -24.21
C ILE A 411 22.95 -2.77 -24.73
N ILE A 412 23.64 -3.18 -25.80
CA ILE A 412 24.77 -2.44 -26.39
C ILE A 412 24.32 -1.06 -26.86
N GLU A 413 23.19 -0.98 -27.55
CA GLU A 413 22.62 0.27 -28.05
C GLU A 413 22.27 1.22 -26.90
N LEU A 414 21.61 0.72 -25.85
CA LEU A 414 21.26 1.51 -24.67
C LEU A 414 22.51 2.01 -23.92
N LEU A 415 23.50 1.15 -23.67
CA LEU A 415 24.75 1.55 -23.04
C LEU A 415 25.53 2.57 -23.90
N SER A 416 25.48 2.43 -25.23
CA SER A 416 26.13 3.35 -26.16
C SER A 416 25.47 4.71 -26.14
N PHE A 417 24.14 4.74 -26.10
CA PHE A 417 23.34 5.96 -25.95
C PHE A 417 23.68 6.68 -24.64
N LEU A 418 23.69 5.97 -23.50
CA LEU A 418 24.02 6.53 -22.19
C LEU A 418 25.43 7.13 -22.16
N LYS A 419 26.41 6.42 -22.75
CA LYS A 419 27.79 6.89 -22.86
C LYS A 419 27.89 8.14 -23.74
N LYS A 420 27.20 8.18 -24.89
CA LYS A 420 27.17 9.34 -25.79
C LYS A 420 26.60 10.58 -25.10
N ARG A 421 25.59 10.41 -24.24
CA ARG A 421 24.96 11.49 -23.47
C ARG A 421 25.71 11.84 -22.18
N GLY A 422 26.77 11.12 -21.82
CA GLY A 422 27.50 11.34 -20.57
C GLY A 422 26.68 11.04 -19.31
N TRP A 423 25.71 10.12 -19.41
CA TRP A 423 24.85 9.73 -18.30
C TRP A 423 25.49 8.57 -17.53
N GLU A 424 26.17 8.89 -16.44
CA GLU A 424 26.74 7.88 -15.56
C GLU A 424 25.66 7.15 -14.78
N ILE A 425 25.74 5.81 -14.82
CA ILE A 425 24.90 4.88 -14.08
C ILE A 425 25.80 3.84 -13.38
N ASN A 426 25.36 3.33 -12.23
CA ASN A 426 26.08 2.28 -11.53
C ASN A 426 25.70 0.92 -12.13
N LEU A 427 26.66 0.24 -12.76
CA LEU A 427 26.46 -1.02 -13.50
C LEU A 427 26.95 -2.25 -12.72
N TRP A 428 27.15 -2.15 -11.40
CA TRP A 428 27.80 -3.21 -10.63
C TRP A 428 27.06 -4.56 -10.68
N ASP A 429 25.73 -4.54 -10.57
CA ASP A 429 24.92 -5.75 -10.64
C ASP A 429 24.95 -6.36 -12.06
N GLU A 430 24.82 -5.54 -13.10
CA GLU A 430 24.90 -5.97 -14.50
C GLU A 430 26.26 -6.55 -14.86
N GLN A 431 27.34 -5.96 -14.34
CA GLN A 431 28.71 -6.48 -14.49
C GLN A 431 28.85 -7.88 -13.90
N ASN A 432 28.27 -8.11 -12.71
CA ASN A 432 28.30 -9.42 -12.05
C ASN A 432 27.45 -10.45 -12.79
N THR A 433 26.23 -10.09 -13.21
CA THR A 433 25.37 -10.97 -14.02
C THR A 433 26.06 -11.36 -15.31
N PHE A 434 26.64 -10.40 -16.03
CA PHE A 434 27.39 -10.66 -17.26
C PHE A 434 28.60 -11.58 -17.05
N ALA A 435 29.38 -11.36 -15.97
CA ALA A 435 30.51 -12.22 -15.62
C ALA A 435 30.05 -13.66 -15.30
N GLY A 436 28.91 -13.82 -14.61
CA GLY A 436 28.30 -15.11 -14.33
C GLY A 436 27.88 -15.86 -15.59
N ILE A 437 27.30 -15.16 -16.58
CA ILE A 437 26.90 -15.74 -17.87
C ILE A 437 28.12 -16.24 -18.65
N ILE A 438 29.20 -15.44 -18.73
CA ILE A 438 30.46 -15.84 -19.38
C ILE A 438 31.08 -17.06 -18.68
N ALA A 439 31.07 -17.08 -17.35
CA ALA A 439 31.65 -18.19 -16.58
C ALA A 439 30.87 -19.50 -16.72
N SER A 440 29.56 -19.43 -17.00
CA SER A 440 28.67 -20.58 -17.03
C SER A 440 28.48 -21.20 -18.43
N ASN A 441 28.88 -20.52 -19.50
CA ASN A 441 28.64 -20.95 -20.88
C ASN A 441 29.96 -21.07 -21.68
N GLU A 442 30.34 -22.30 -22.03
CA GLU A 442 31.62 -22.59 -22.71
C GLU A 442 31.63 -22.25 -24.22
N ASP A 443 30.45 -22.18 -24.87
CA ASP A 443 30.32 -21.95 -26.32
C ASP A 443 29.38 -20.79 -26.66
N LEU A 444 29.86 -19.55 -26.52
CA LEU A 444 29.18 -18.32 -26.97
C LEU A 444 29.56 -17.92 -28.41
N SER A 445 30.07 -18.85 -29.22
CA SER A 445 30.67 -18.55 -30.53
C SER A 445 29.72 -17.89 -31.53
N SER A 446 28.42 -18.21 -31.48
CA SER A 446 27.39 -17.63 -32.35
C SER A 446 27.18 -16.12 -32.11
N CYS A 447 27.36 -15.64 -30.87
CA CYS A 447 27.18 -14.24 -30.48
C CYS A 447 28.50 -13.54 -30.09
N GLY A 448 29.66 -14.14 -30.41
CA GLY A 448 30.95 -13.76 -29.84
C GLY A 448 31.32 -12.28 -30.01
N LEU A 449 31.01 -11.68 -31.16
CA LEU A 449 31.28 -10.27 -31.43
C LEU A 449 30.44 -9.32 -30.53
N LEU A 450 29.18 -9.68 -30.27
CA LEU A 450 28.29 -8.91 -29.41
C LEU A 450 28.72 -9.01 -27.95
N TYR A 451 29.08 -10.21 -27.49
CA TYR A 451 29.63 -10.43 -26.15
C TYR A 451 30.97 -9.70 -25.93
N GLU A 452 31.85 -9.68 -26.92
CA GLU A 452 33.11 -8.92 -26.82
C GLU A 452 32.85 -7.42 -26.73
N THR A 453 31.90 -6.91 -27.53
CA THR A 453 31.49 -5.50 -27.52
C THR A 453 30.90 -5.12 -26.15
N LEU A 454 29.96 -5.93 -25.65
CA LEU A 454 29.33 -5.72 -24.35
C LEU A 454 30.35 -5.81 -23.20
N GLY A 455 31.26 -6.78 -23.23
CA GLY A 455 32.34 -6.91 -22.23
C GLY A 455 33.27 -5.70 -22.18
N LYS A 456 33.63 -5.14 -23.35
CA LYS A 456 34.40 -3.87 -23.41
C LYS A 456 33.65 -2.70 -22.79
N MET A 457 32.33 -2.61 -23.00
CA MET A 457 31.51 -1.53 -22.44
C MET A 457 31.31 -1.66 -20.93
N LEU A 458 31.20 -2.89 -20.43
CA LEU A 458 31.05 -3.20 -19.00
C LEU A 458 32.40 -3.26 -18.25
N LEU A 459 33.54 -3.16 -18.95
CA LEU A 459 34.88 -3.36 -18.40
C LEU A 459 35.09 -4.77 -17.80
N VAL A 460 34.37 -5.77 -18.30
CA VAL A 460 34.49 -7.18 -17.91
C VAL A 460 35.28 -7.91 -19.00
N ARG A 461 36.41 -8.53 -18.65
CA ARG A 461 37.27 -9.22 -19.62
C ARG A 461 36.62 -10.52 -20.09
N HIS A 462 36.31 -10.61 -21.37
CA HIS A 462 36.01 -11.87 -22.04
C HIS A 462 37.33 -12.65 -22.23
N SER A 463 37.56 -13.70 -21.46
CA SER A 463 38.78 -14.51 -21.55
C SER A 463 38.77 -15.42 -22.79
N ARG A 464 39.05 -14.84 -23.96
CA ARG A 464 39.64 -15.55 -25.11
C ARG A 464 40.73 -14.67 -25.74
N VAL A 465 41.76 -14.36 -24.95
CA VAL A 465 43.11 -14.09 -25.43
C VAL A 465 44.01 -14.94 -24.53
N GLU A 466 44.84 -15.78 -25.14
CA GLU A 466 45.69 -16.78 -24.50
C GLU A 466 46.32 -16.26 -23.20
N SER A 467 46.00 -16.92 -22.10
CA SER A 467 46.59 -16.67 -20.79
C SER A 467 47.72 -17.68 -20.58
N ASP A 468 48.96 -17.21 -20.70
CA ASP A 468 50.18 -17.94 -20.31
C ASP A 468 50.33 -18.13 -18.79
N PHE A 469 49.35 -17.73 -17.98
CA PHE A 469 49.43 -17.85 -16.52
C PHE A 469 48.08 -18.17 -15.90
N ALA A 470 47.84 -19.46 -15.59
CA ALA A 470 47.47 -19.94 -14.25
C ALA A 470 46.84 -21.34 -14.29
N ASP A 471 47.34 -22.19 -13.40
CA ASP A 471 47.04 -23.60 -13.23
C ASP A 471 45.58 -23.93 -12.91
N ARG A 472 45.17 -25.11 -13.40
CA ARG A 472 43.93 -25.82 -13.05
C ARG A 472 43.82 -26.02 -11.54
N VAL A 473 42.87 -25.35 -10.90
CA VAL A 473 42.41 -25.75 -9.55
C VAL A 473 41.31 -26.80 -9.72
N THR A 474 41.64 -28.03 -9.34
CA THR A 474 40.73 -29.17 -9.22
C THR A 474 39.71 -28.97 -8.08
N PRO A 475 38.45 -29.42 -8.22
CA PRO A 475 37.47 -29.31 -7.15
C PRO A 475 37.74 -30.37 -6.07
N ARG A 476 37.96 -29.93 -4.83
CA ARG A 476 38.06 -30.79 -3.64
C ARG A 476 36.69 -31.39 -3.32
N SER A 477 36.55 -32.69 -3.52
CA SER A 477 35.51 -33.52 -2.92
C SER A 477 35.69 -33.56 -1.39
N ARG A 478 34.65 -33.17 -0.63
CA ARG A 478 34.55 -33.49 0.80
C ARG A 478 33.67 -34.72 0.97
N GLN A 479 34.34 -35.86 1.11
CA GLN A 479 33.77 -37.10 1.63
C GLN A 479 33.60 -37.01 3.15
N LYS A 480 32.55 -37.68 3.63
CA LYS A 480 32.18 -37.92 5.04
C LYS A 480 33.32 -38.54 5.86
N GLY A 481 33.38 -38.18 7.16
CA GLY A 481 34.22 -38.85 8.15
C GLY A 481 33.78 -38.51 9.58
N VAL A 482 33.26 -39.53 10.25
CA VAL A 482 32.88 -39.67 11.67
C VAL A 482 34.01 -39.27 12.62
N VAL A 483 33.72 -38.50 13.67
CA VAL A 483 33.71 -38.84 15.12
C VAL A 483 32.80 -37.85 15.83
#